data_AF-A0A495NXQ9-F1
#
_entry.id   AF-A0A495NXQ9-F1
#
_cell.length_a   1.000
_cell.length_b   1.000
_cell.length_c   1.000
_cell.angle_alpha   90.00
_cell.angle_beta   90.00
_cell.angle_gamma   90.00
#
_symmetry.space_group_name_H-M   'P 1'
#
loop_
_entity.id
_entity.type
_entity.pdbx_description
1 polymer ?
#
loop_
_entity_poly.entity_id
_entity_poly.type
_entity_poly.pdbx_seq_one_letter_code
_entity_poly.pdbx_strand_id
1 'polypeptide(L)'
;MKILIILSFLFFSINIFGQNVQIDTLKIILSERINDLNSTQMNYPLIRTGDKKIDSLINYDLKNKVTLNEMPTASIDSTLNEWASYGVVSFDFDVNYNKNGILSLEINGEGCGAYCETWSNYYNYSTINGKALKLSDILELEYLKEDIYSRKSEQYEKNRKELKQQLEVDEGLDLRTYNFILERYNECDSSFQIDEFALFNDRIEIIENCYMIHALRAAMPFINIEYKLSDIKEYLIIKN
;
A
#
# COMPACT_ATOMS: atom_id res chain seq x y z
N MET A 1 -58.51 39.13 10.42
CA MET A 1 -58.31 37.71 10.09
C MET A 1 -56.91 37.57 9.50
N LYS A 2 -55.91 37.16 10.32
CA LYS A 2 -54.51 37.01 9.87
C LYS A 2 -54.29 35.54 9.52
N ILE A 3 -54.02 35.27 8.24
CA ILE A 3 -53.65 33.93 7.76
C ILE A 3 -52.18 33.72 8.08
N LEU A 4 -51.90 32.77 8.99
CA LEU A 4 -50.55 32.33 9.30
C LEU A 4 -50.17 31.23 8.28
N ILE A 5 -49.24 31.54 7.38
CA ILE A 5 -48.67 30.56 6.45
C ILE A 5 -47.58 29.80 7.23
N ILE A 6 -47.84 28.53 7.54
CA ILE A 6 -46.83 27.61 8.10
C ILE A 6 -46.02 27.07 6.93
N LEU A 7 -44.79 27.57 6.78
CA LEU A 7 -43.78 27.02 5.87
C LEU A 7 -43.17 25.78 6.55
N SER A 8 -43.62 24.57 6.17
CA SER A 8 -42.92 23.33 6.52
C SER A 8 -41.65 23.23 5.68
N PHE A 9 -40.50 23.55 6.29
CA PHE A 9 -39.19 23.19 5.75
C PHE A 9 -39.00 21.68 5.85
N LEU A 10 -39.20 20.98 4.73
CA LEU A 10 -38.69 19.63 4.51
C LEU A 10 -37.16 19.72 4.47
N PHE A 11 -36.52 19.48 5.62
CA PHE A 11 -35.09 19.17 5.65
C PHE A 11 -34.89 17.81 4.97
N PHE A 12 -34.62 17.82 3.67
CA PHE A 12 -33.88 16.73 3.06
C PHE A 12 -32.54 16.66 3.79
N SER A 13 -32.36 15.62 4.60
CA SER A 13 -31.08 15.26 5.18
C SER A 13 -30.12 14.98 4.02
N ILE A 14 -29.34 16.00 3.68
CA ILE A 14 -28.17 15.87 2.82
C ILE A 14 -27.26 14.91 3.57
N ASN A 15 -27.17 13.65 3.12
CA ASN A 15 -26.13 12.75 3.59
C ASN A 15 -24.80 13.36 3.12
N ILE A 16 -24.18 14.14 4.00
CA ILE A 16 -22.83 14.64 3.80
C ILE A 16 -21.94 13.39 3.85
N PHE A 17 -21.57 12.88 2.67
CA PHE A 17 -20.62 11.77 2.46
C PHE A 17 -19.17 12.18 2.80
N GLY A 18 -19.00 12.95 3.88
CA GLY A 18 -17.72 13.51 4.33
C GLY A 18 -17.28 12.98 5.70
N GLN A 19 -17.79 11.84 6.15
CA GLN A 19 -17.25 11.21 7.36
C GLN A 19 -15.98 10.45 6.99
N ASN A 20 -14.85 10.92 7.52
CA ASN A 20 -13.59 10.18 7.51
C ASN A 20 -13.80 8.88 8.31
N VAL A 21 -13.22 7.80 7.82
CA VAL A 21 -13.26 6.50 8.49
C VAL A 21 -12.41 6.55 9.75
N GLN A 22 -12.92 6.01 10.86
CA GLN A 22 -12.12 5.86 12.07
C GLN A 22 -11.22 4.63 11.92
N ILE A 23 -9.98 4.75 12.38
CA ILE A 23 -9.01 3.66 12.37
C ILE A 23 -8.53 3.49 13.80
N ASP A 24 -8.84 2.33 14.37
CA ASP A 24 -8.36 1.94 15.68
C ASP A 24 -7.09 1.10 15.54
N THR A 25 -6.31 1.03 16.61
CA THR A 25 -5.08 0.23 16.64
C THR A 25 -5.30 -1.03 17.48
N LEU A 26 -5.17 -2.20 16.86
CA LEU A 26 -4.96 -3.45 17.59
C LEU A 26 -3.47 -3.55 17.95
N LYS A 27 -3.17 -3.54 19.25
CA LYS A 27 -1.81 -3.73 19.75
C LYS A 27 -1.60 -5.18 20.13
N ILE A 28 -0.54 -5.79 19.59
CA ILE A 28 -0.13 -7.13 19.98
C ILE A 28 1.08 -7.03 20.88
N ILE A 29 0.98 -7.71 22.03
CA ILE A 29 2.05 -7.77 23.01
C ILE A 29 2.89 -8.99 22.65
N LEU A 30 4.12 -8.75 22.21
CA LEU A 30 5.08 -9.80 21.92
C LEU A 30 5.44 -10.55 23.21
N SER A 31 5.60 -11.88 23.10
CA SER A 31 6.01 -12.71 24.24
C SER A 31 7.43 -12.37 24.70
N GLU A 32 7.75 -12.63 25.97
CA GLU A 32 9.06 -12.32 26.58
C GLU A 32 10.27 -12.89 25.82
N ARG A 33 10.10 -13.95 25.02
CA ARG A 33 11.17 -14.53 24.19
C ARG A 33 11.68 -13.61 23.07
N ILE A 34 10.90 -12.59 22.68
CA ILE A 34 11.21 -11.67 21.57
C ILE A 34 11.62 -10.28 22.11
N ASN A 35 11.42 -10.01 23.41
CA ASN A 35 11.69 -8.71 24.04
C ASN A 35 13.16 -8.28 24.07
N ASP A 36 14.11 -9.17 23.75
CA ASP A 36 15.53 -8.82 23.61
C ASP A 36 15.84 -8.11 22.27
N LEU A 37 14.89 -8.11 21.33
CA LEU A 37 14.92 -7.28 20.12
C LEU A 37 14.18 -5.99 20.46
N ASN A 38 14.82 -4.83 20.27
CA ASN A 38 14.28 -3.50 20.58
C ASN A 38 13.04 -3.09 19.72
N SER A 39 12.22 -4.02 19.23
CA SER A 39 11.07 -3.75 18.37
C SER A 39 9.78 -3.58 19.19
N THR A 40 9.64 -2.39 19.77
CA THR A 40 8.44 -2.03 20.52
C THR A 40 7.34 -1.54 19.57
N GLN A 41 6.58 -2.46 18.96
CA GLN A 41 5.11 -2.40 18.76
C GLN A 41 4.65 -3.17 17.50
N MET A 42 3.65 -4.01 17.69
CA MET A 42 2.85 -4.63 16.62
C MET A 42 1.50 -3.90 16.59
N ASN A 43 1.47 -2.77 15.88
CA ASN A 43 0.30 -1.93 15.68
C ASN A 43 -0.38 -2.32 14.37
N TYR A 44 -1.57 -2.90 14.46
CA TYR A 44 -2.35 -3.29 13.29
C TYR A 44 -3.63 -2.43 13.15
N PRO A 45 -3.97 -1.94 11.94
CA PRO A 45 -5.13 -1.09 11.75
C PRO A 45 -6.45 -1.88 11.78
N LEU A 46 -7.42 -1.38 12.54
CA LEU A 46 -8.80 -1.84 12.55
C LEU A 46 -9.72 -0.77 11.98
N ILE A 47 -10.28 -1.05 10.81
CA ILE A 47 -11.09 -0.09 10.05
C ILE A 47 -12.52 -0.04 10.59
N ARG A 48 -13.01 1.18 10.88
CA ARG A 48 -14.35 1.45 11.40
C ARG A 48 -15.04 2.56 10.60
N THR A 49 -15.84 2.15 9.64
CA THR A 49 -16.69 3.00 8.79
C THR A 49 -18.02 3.36 9.46
N GLY A 50 -18.40 2.63 10.52
CA GLY A 50 -19.71 2.74 11.14
C GLY A 50 -20.74 1.74 10.58
N ASP A 51 -20.44 1.10 9.45
CA ASP A 51 -21.20 -0.03 8.92
C ASP A 51 -20.44 -1.35 9.17
N LYS A 52 -20.98 -2.18 10.07
CA LYS A 52 -20.36 -3.45 10.46
C LYS A 52 -20.08 -4.40 9.28
N LYS A 53 -20.89 -4.36 8.23
CA LYS A 53 -20.70 -5.19 7.04
C LYS A 53 -19.48 -4.71 6.25
N ILE A 54 -19.37 -3.40 6.04
CA ILE A 54 -18.23 -2.80 5.35
C ILE A 54 -16.96 -3.00 6.17
N ASP A 55 -17.02 -2.76 7.48
CA ASP A 55 -15.92 -2.98 8.42
C ASP A 55 -15.41 -4.43 8.32
N SER A 56 -16.32 -5.41 8.32
CA SER A 56 -15.94 -6.82 8.22
C SER A 56 -15.32 -7.16 6.87
N LEU A 57 -15.77 -6.57 5.77
CA LEU A 57 -15.21 -6.81 4.44
C LEU A 57 -13.78 -6.27 4.34
N ILE A 58 -13.56 -5.03 4.76
CA ILE A 58 -12.23 -4.38 4.68
C ILE A 58 -11.25 -5.09 5.61
N ASN A 59 -11.60 -5.30 6.88
CA ASN A 59 -10.67 -5.89 7.84
C ASN A 59 -10.33 -7.36 7.51
N TYR A 60 -11.27 -8.11 6.93
CA TYR A 60 -11.03 -9.48 6.46
C TYR A 60 -10.07 -9.49 5.26
N ASP A 61 -10.33 -8.68 4.23
CA ASP A 61 -9.47 -8.59 3.05
C ASP A 61 -8.07 -8.09 3.42
N LEU A 62 -7.99 -7.04 4.23
CA LEU A 62 -6.73 -6.46 4.67
C LEU A 62 -5.89 -7.48 5.43
N LYS A 63 -6.47 -8.19 6.40
CA LYS A 63 -5.75 -9.23 7.15
C LYS A 63 -5.19 -10.27 6.20
N ASN A 64 -6.02 -10.81 5.32
CA ASN A 64 -5.58 -11.86 4.41
C ASN A 64 -4.55 -11.37 3.41
N LYS A 65 -4.58 -10.12 2.96
CA LYS A 65 -3.53 -9.61 2.07
C LYS A 65 -2.22 -9.36 2.80
N VAL A 66 -2.27 -8.76 3.98
CA VAL A 66 -1.09 -8.56 4.84
C VAL A 66 -0.44 -9.90 5.15
N THR A 67 -1.24 -10.91 5.46
CA THR A 67 -0.75 -12.23 5.89
C THR A 67 -0.56 -13.21 4.74
N LEU A 68 -0.53 -12.75 3.49
CA LEU A 68 -0.37 -13.60 2.29
C LEU A 68 -1.35 -14.79 2.25
N ASN A 69 -2.56 -14.57 2.77
CA ASN A 69 -3.66 -15.50 2.92
C ASN A 69 -3.34 -16.71 3.83
N GLU A 70 -2.35 -16.57 4.70
CA GLU A 70 -2.11 -17.50 5.80
C GLU A 70 -3.24 -17.40 6.83
N MET A 71 -3.70 -18.55 7.31
CA MET A 71 -4.78 -18.68 8.30
C MET A 71 -6.03 -17.85 7.95
N PRO A 72 -6.65 -18.05 6.77
CA PRO A 72 -7.69 -17.15 6.26
C PRO A 72 -8.95 -17.13 7.15
N THR A 73 -9.25 -18.24 7.81
CA THR A 73 -10.41 -18.40 8.71
C THR A 73 -10.13 -18.00 10.16
N ALA A 74 -8.87 -17.78 10.54
CA ALA A 74 -8.52 -17.34 11.89
C ALA A 74 -8.84 -15.85 12.08
N SER A 75 -9.04 -15.46 13.34
CA SER A 75 -9.23 -14.08 13.74
C SER A 75 -7.92 -13.28 13.57
N ILE A 76 -8.05 -11.96 13.42
CA ILE A 76 -6.91 -11.05 13.18
C ILE A 76 -5.85 -11.19 14.29
N ASP A 77 -6.28 -11.19 15.55
CA ASP A 77 -5.41 -11.38 16.71
C ASP A 77 -4.69 -12.72 16.70
N SER A 78 -5.38 -13.81 16.37
CA SER A 78 -4.80 -15.15 16.29
C SER A 78 -3.74 -15.24 15.19
N THR A 79 -4.06 -14.78 13.98
CA THR A 79 -3.12 -14.79 12.85
C THR A 79 -1.87 -13.96 13.14
N LEU A 80 -2.04 -12.75 13.69
CA LEU A 80 -0.90 -11.88 13.95
C LEU A 80 -0.05 -12.34 15.15
N ASN A 81 -0.65 -13.01 16.14
CA ASN A 81 0.12 -13.70 17.21
C ASN A 81 0.94 -14.87 16.65
N GLU A 82 0.39 -15.62 15.69
CA GLU A 82 1.13 -16.70 15.02
C GLU A 82 2.28 -16.13 14.20
N TRP A 83 2.05 -15.07 13.43
CA TRP A 83 3.10 -14.36 12.68
C TRP A 83 4.21 -13.84 13.60
N ALA A 84 3.85 -13.27 14.76
CA ALA A 84 4.83 -12.90 15.77
C ALA A 84 5.67 -14.10 16.24
N SER A 85 5.05 -15.27 16.41
CA SER A 85 5.75 -16.50 16.78
C SER A 85 6.72 -17.01 15.71
N TYR A 86 6.49 -16.64 14.43
CA TYR A 86 7.36 -16.96 13.30
C TYR A 86 8.46 -15.91 13.05
N GLY A 87 8.58 -14.91 13.93
CA GLY A 87 9.66 -13.93 13.87
C GLY A 87 9.27 -12.61 13.20
N VAL A 88 7.99 -12.31 13.04
CA VAL A 88 7.55 -10.93 12.74
C VAL A 88 7.67 -10.11 14.02
N VAL A 89 8.49 -9.07 13.98
CA VAL A 89 8.92 -8.31 15.17
C VAL A 89 8.29 -6.93 15.28
N SER A 90 7.78 -6.38 14.17
CA SER A 90 6.99 -5.15 14.20
C SER A 90 5.97 -5.07 13.07
N PHE A 91 4.88 -4.36 13.38
CA PHE A 91 3.95 -3.81 12.40
C PHE A 91 3.65 -2.37 12.80
N ASP A 92 3.59 -1.49 11.81
CA ASP A 92 2.99 -0.17 11.97
C ASP A 92 2.21 0.21 10.71
N PHE A 93 1.42 1.26 10.78
CA PHE A 93 0.64 1.71 9.63
C PHE A 93 0.51 3.22 9.55
N ASP A 94 0.42 3.71 8.32
CA ASP A 94 0.17 5.11 8.00
C ASP A 94 -1.08 5.26 7.14
N VAL A 95 -1.80 6.35 7.35
CA VAL A 95 -3.03 6.67 6.62
C VAL A 95 -2.72 7.71 5.56
N ASN A 96 -2.54 7.26 4.33
CA ASN A 96 -2.15 8.11 3.20
C ASN A 96 -3.32 8.96 2.69
N TYR A 97 -4.53 8.40 2.71
CA TYR A 97 -5.76 9.07 2.27
C TYR A 97 -6.98 8.53 3.01
N ASN A 98 -7.86 9.41 3.48
CA ASN A 98 -9.09 9.02 4.17
C ASN A 98 -10.17 10.10 3.99
N LYS A 99 -10.77 10.15 2.81
CA LYS A 99 -11.87 11.07 2.45
C LYS A 99 -12.58 10.56 1.19
N ASN A 100 -13.69 11.18 0.80
CA ASN A 100 -14.39 10.90 -0.46
C ASN A 100 -14.74 9.42 -0.68
N GLY A 101 -15.06 8.69 0.40
CA GLY A 101 -15.40 7.27 0.31
C GLY A 101 -14.21 6.33 0.02
N ILE A 102 -12.98 6.80 0.20
CA ILE A 102 -11.75 6.06 -0.06
C ILE A 102 -10.84 6.09 1.16
N LEU A 103 -10.27 4.94 1.46
CA LEU A 103 -9.19 4.75 2.41
C LEU A 103 -7.97 4.21 1.67
N SER A 104 -6.84 4.90 1.77
CA SER A 104 -5.51 4.42 1.37
C SER A 104 -4.63 4.38 2.60
N LEU A 105 -3.98 3.25 2.84
CA LEU A 105 -3.08 3.06 3.96
C LEU A 105 -1.84 2.28 3.53
N GLU A 106 -0.76 2.51 4.25
CA GLU A 106 0.50 1.78 4.16
C GLU A 106 0.64 0.93 5.42
N ILE A 107 1.07 -0.32 5.28
CA ILE A 107 1.48 -1.16 6.41
C ILE A 107 2.96 -1.48 6.25
N ASN A 108 3.71 -1.11 7.27
CA ASN A 108 5.13 -1.36 7.42
C ASN A 108 5.31 -2.56 8.35
N GLY A 109 6.09 -3.55 7.91
CA GLY A 109 6.39 -4.74 8.69
C GLY A 109 7.88 -5.02 8.73
N GLU A 110 8.32 -5.67 9.81
CA GLU A 110 9.67 -6.21 9.95
C GLU A 110 9.61 -7.64 10.46
N GLY A 111 10.38 -8.52 9.83
CA GLY A 111 10.51 -9.92 10.21
C GLY A 111 11.98 -10.31 10.27
N CYS A 112 12.35 -11.02 11.33
CA CYS A 112 13.72 -11.41 11.60
C CYS A 112 13.86 -12.94 11.59
N GLY A 113 14.68 -13.42 10.64
CA GLY A 113 15.18 -14.80 10.61
C GLY A 113 16.68 -14.81 10.83
N ALA A 114 17.44 -15.17 9.79
CA ALA A 114 18.90 -14.99 9.78
C ALA A 114 19.31 -13.50 9.73
N TYR A 115 18.49 -12.69 9.06
CA TYR A 115 18.59 -11.23 8.98
C TYR A 115 17.18 -10.66 9.16
N CYS A 116 17.09 -9.40 9.56
CA CYS A 116 15.81 -8.69 9.58
C CYS A 116 15.55 -8.08 8.21
N GLU A 117 14.34 -8.28 7.72
CA GLU A 117 13.83 -7.74 6.48
C GLU A 117 12.62 -6.87 6.79
N THR A 118 12.66 -5.65 6.26
CA THR A 118 11.55 -4.69 6.30
C THR A 118 10.80 -4.71 4.99
N TRP A 119 9.48 -4.53 5.04
CA TRP A 119 8.62 -4.35 3.86
C TRP A 119 7.54 -3.31 4.11
N SER A 120 7.04 -2.72 3.03
CA SER A 120 5.94 -1.76 3.02
C SER A 120 4.94 -2.19 1.96
N ASN A 121 3.67 -2.31 2.32
CA ASN A 121 2.60 -2.65 1.38
C ASN A 121 1.48 -1.61 1.46
N TYR A 122 0.89 -1.31 0.30
CA TYR A 122 -0.15 -0.30 0.17
C TYR A 122 -1.50 -0.94 -0.11
N TYR A 123 -2.53 -0.44 0.58
CA TYR A 123 -3.88 -0.96 0.47
C TYR A 123 -4.88 0.17 0.27
N ASN A 124 -5.74 0.00 -0.74
CA ASN A 124 -6.72 0.99 -1.13
C ASN A 124 -8.12 0.35 -1.09
N TYR A 125 -9.07 1.00 -0.41
CA TYR A 125 -10.42 0.48 -0.20
C TYR A 125 -11.48 1.54 -0.47
N SER A 126 -12.59 1.11 -1.05
CA SER A 126 -13.83 1.87 -1.01
C SER A 126 -14.49 1.68 0.35
N THR A 127 -14.67 2.77 1.07
CA THR A 127 -15.37 2.78 2.37
C THR A 127 -16.88 2.81 2.20
N ILE A 128 -17.37 2.86 0.96
CA ILE A 128 -18.79 2.82 0.59
C ILE A 128 -19.28 1.38 0.45
N ASN A 129 -18.43 0.46 -0.04
CA ASN A 129 -18.84 -0.91 -0.33
C ASN A 129 -17.88 -1.99 0.22
N GLY A 130 -16.77 -1.58 0.85
CA GLY A 130 -15.79 -2.47 1.47
C GLY A 130 -14.88 -3.21 0.52
N LYS A 131 -14.88 -2.88 -0.78
CA LYS A 131 -14.03 -3.54 -1.79
C LYS A 131 -12.66 -2.87 -1.88
N ALA A 132 -11.65 -3.68 -2.14
CA ALA A 132 -10.35 -3.18 -2.57
C ALA A 132 -10.49 -2.44 -3.91
N LEU A 133 -9.78 -1.33 -4.04
CA LEU A 133 -9.77 -0.49 -5.22
C LEU A 133 -8.62 -0.90 -6.15
N LYS A 134 -8.90 -0.89 -7.44
CA LYS A 134 -7.91 -0.88 -8.51
C LYS A 134 -7.58 0.56 -8.88
N LEU A 135 -6.46 0.75 -9.59
CA LEU A 135 -6.12 2.10 -10.06
C LEU A 135 -7.20 2.66 -10.99
N SER A 136 -7.81 1.78 -11.80
CA SER A 136 -8.93 2.11 -12.70
C SER A 136 -10.22 2.54 -11.99
N ASP A 137 -10.33 2.33 -10.67
CA ASP A 137 -11.47 2.83 -9.88
C ASP A 137 -11.27 4.31 -9.46
N ILE A 138 -10.04 4.82 -9.59
CA ILE A 138 -9.63 6.16 -9.13
C ILE A 138 -9.29 7.07 -10.31
N LEU A 139 -8.78 6.48 -11.40
CA LEU A 139 -8.21 7.17 -12.54
C LEU A 139 -8.68 6.54 -13.86
N GLU A 140 -8.94 7.37 -14.86
CA GLU A 140 -9.12 6.95 -16.25
C GLU A 140 -7.79 6.45 -16.83
N LEU A 141 -7.49 5.18 -16.56
CA LEU A 141 -6.18 4.59 -16.82
C LEU A 141 -5.78 4.59 -18.29
N GLU A 142 -6.73 4.63 -19.22
CA GLU A 142 -6.44 4.64 -20.66
C GLU A 142 -5.55 5.81 -21.10
N TYR A 143 -5.60 6.93 -20.39
CA TYR A 143 -4.82 8.13 -20.73
C TYR A 143 -3.40 8.13 -20.15
N LEU A 144 -3.16 7.40 -19.05
CA LEU A 144 -1.87 7.39 -18.36
C LEU A 144 -1.12 6.07 -18.47
N LYS A 145 -1.76 5.01 -18.97
CA LYS A 145 -1.16 3.68 -19.05
C LYS A 145 0.14 3.68 -19.86
N GLU A 146 0.14 4.26 -21.05
CA GLU A 146 1.34 4.31 -21.90
C GLU A 146 2.48 5.09 -21.24
N ASP A 147 2.16 6.22 -20.59
CA ASP A 147 3.13 7.02 -19.84
C ASP A 147 3.74 6.23 -18.66
N ILE A 148 2.91 5.52 -17.88
CA ILE A 148 3.37 4.66 -16.78
C ILE A 148 4.36 3.61 -17.29
N TYR A 149 4.01 2.87 -18.36
CA TYR A 149 4.90 1.85 -18.91
C TYR A 149 6.16 2.45 -19.55
N SER A 150 6.09 3.61 -20.18
CA SER A 150 7.26 4.31 -20.74
C SER A 150 8.22 4.73 -19.62
N ARG A 151 7.72 5.44 -18.61
CA ARG A 151 8.52 5.91 -17.45
C ARG A 151 9.15 4.75 -16.69
N LYS A 152 8.42 3.63 -16.51
CA LYS A 152 8.98 2.40 -15.94
C LYS A 152 10.14 1.88 -16.79
N SER A 153 9.91 1.68 -18.08
CA SER A 153 10.90 1.10 -19.00
C SER A 153 12.16 1.96 -19.08
N GLU A 154 12.01 3.28 -19.16
CA GLU A 154 13.12 4.23 -19.14
C GLU A 154 13.95 4.14 -17.86
N GLN A 155 13.29 4.00 -16.71
CA GLN A 155 13.98 3.86 -15.43
C GLN A 155 14.69 2.51 -15.33
N TYR A 156 14.09 1.40 -15.74
CA TYR A 156 14.79 0.12 -15.80
C TYR A 156 16.00 0.15 -16.75
N GLU A 157 15.87 0.77 -17.92
CA GLU A 157 17.00 0.96 -18.85
C GLU A 157 18.12 1.80 -18.24
N LYS A 158 17.77 2.84 -17.47
CA LYS A 158 18.74 3.64 -16.72
C LYS A 158 19.46 2.80 -15.66
N ASN A 159 18.72 2.05 -14.84
CA ASN A 159 19.28 1.15 -13.83
C ASN A 159 20.20 0.08 -14.47
N ARG A 160 19.82 -0.49 -15.62
CA ARG A 160 20.66 -1.45 -16.37
C ARG A 160 21.97 -0.83 -16.86
N LYS A 161 21.93 0.43 -17.33
CA LYS A 161 23.14 1.16 -17.76
C LYS A 161 24.07 1.46 -16.59
N GLU A 162 23.53 1.92 -15.46
CA GLU A 162 24.30 2.20 -14.25
C GLU A 162 24.95 0.91 -13.70
N LEU A 163 24.21 -0.19 -13.65
CA LEU A 163 24.73 -1.50 -13.26
C LEU A 163 25.88 -1.96 -14.16
N LYS A 164 25.77 -1.74 -15.48
CA LYS A 164 26.82 -2.08 -16.44
C LYS A 164 28.07 -1.19 -16.23
N GLN A 165 27.90 0.08 -15.93
CA GLN A 165 29.01 0.98 -15.63
C GLN A 165 29.77 0.52 -14.38
N GLN A 166 29.09 0.08 -13.33
CA GLN A 166 29.73 -0.44 -12.11
C GLN A 166 30.60 -1.67 -12.39
N LEU A 167 30.16 -2.55 -13.32
CA LEU A 167 30.95 -3.71 -13.78
C LEU A 167 32.22 -3.27 -14.54
N GLU A 168 32.12 -2.22 -15.37
CA GLU A 168 33.21 -1.74 -16.22
C GLU A 168 34.29 -0.96 -15.44
N VAL A 169 33.91 -0.33 -14.31
CA VAL A 169 34.80 0.54 -13.50
C VAL A 169 35.48 -0.24 -12.35
N ASP A 170 35.26 -1.56 -12.24
CA ASP A 170 35.76 -2.42 -11.15
C ASP A 170 35.40 -1.90 -9.75
N GLU A 171 34.16 -1.41 -9.60
CA GLU A 171 33.61 -0.95 -8.31
C GLU A 171 33.22 -2.12 -7.38
N GLY A 172 33.91 -3.25 -7.47
CA GLY A 172 33.64 -4.44 -6.66
C GLY A 172 32.45 -5.29 -7.15
N LEU A 173 31.90 -5.00 -8.32
CA LEU A 173 30.85 -5.80 -8.96
C LEU A 173 31.48 -6.83 -9.93
N ASP A 174 31.44 -8.11 -9.56
CA ASP A 174 31.89 -9.18 -10.45
C ASP A 174 30.80 -9.59 -11.48
N LEU A 175 31.22 -10.25 -12.57
CA LEU A 175 30.33 -10.65 -13.66
C LEU A 175 29.17 -11.58 -13.22
N ARG A 176 29.38 -12.45 -12.22
CA ARG A 176 28.33 -13.34 -11.73
C ARG A 176 27.28 -12.53 -10.98
N THR A 177 27.71 -11.64 -10.09
CA THR A 177 26.81 -10.76 -9.34
C THR A 177 26.05 -9.82 -10.28
N TYR A 178 26.73 -9.24 -11.27
CA TYR A 178 26.10 -8.46 -12.34
C TYR A 178 24.97 -9.22 -13.04
N ASN A 179 25.24 -10.45 -13.50
CA ASN A 179 24.26 -11.25 -14.23
C ASN A 179 23.05 -11.60 -13.35
N PHE A 180 23.26 -11.87 -12.06
CA PHE A 180 22.18 -12.14 -11.11
C PHE A 180 21.27 -10.92 -10.91
N ILE A 181 21.85 -9.73 -10.72
CA ILE A 181 21.07 -8.49 -10.58
C ILE A 181 20.31 -8.21 -11.89
N LEU A 182 20.95 -8.38 -13.04
CA LEU A 182 20.32 -8.15 -14.34
C LEU A 182 19.14 -9.11 -14.60
N GLU A 183 19.29 -10.38 -14.24
CA GLU A 183 18.20 -11.37 -14.29
C GLU A 183 17.02 -10.89 -13.44
N ARG A 184 17.28 -10.47 -12.19
CA ARG A 184 16.23 -9.95 -11.31
C ARG A 184 15.57 -8.67 -11.85
N TYR A 185 16.33 -7.76 -12.44
CA TYR A 185 15.76 -6.59 -13.11
C TYR A 185 14.81 -6.99 -14.23
N ASN A 186 15.18 -7.96 -15.06
CA ASN A 186 14.32 -8.42 -16.15
C ASN A 186 13.06 -9.12 -15.64
N GLU A 187 13.17 -9.91 -14.56
CA GLU A 187 12.02 -10.51 -13.89
C GLU A 187 11.05 -9.44 -13.42
N CYS A 188 11.50 -8.48 -12.61
CA CYS A 188 10.66 -7.41 -12.07
C CYS A 188 10.02 -6.56 -13.17
N ASP A 189 10.82 -6.12 -14.16
CA ASP A 189 10.38 -5.33 -15.31
C ASP A 189 9.25 -6.04 -16.08
N SER A 190 9.34 -7.35 -16.22
CA SER A 190 8.34 -8.19 -16.90
C SER A 190 7.10 -8.50 -16.05
N SER A 191 7.22 -8.54 -14.72
CA SER A 191 6.13 -8.88 -13.80
C SER A 191 5.37 -7.67 -13.27
N PHE A 192 5.78 -6.45 -13.62
CA PHE A 192 5.18 -5.20 -13.14
C PHE A 192 3.65 -5.17 -13.25
N GLN A 193 2.99 -4.79 -12.16
CA GLN A 193 1.55 -4.66 -12.06
C GLN A 193 1.14 -3.21 -11.77
N ILE A 194 0.36 -2.63 -12.67
CA ILE A 194 -0.08 -1.22 -12.57
C ILE A 194 -1.06 -0.95 -11.43
N ASP A 195 -1.69 -2.00 -10.88
CA ASP A 195 -2.68 -1.91 -9.80
C ASP A 195 -2.04 -1.87 -8.40
N GLU A 196 -0.70 -1.90 -8.30
CA GLU A 196 0.01 -1.61 -7.07
C GLU A 196 0.25 -0.10 -6.98
N PHE A 197 -0.50 0.58 -6.12
CA PHE A 197 -0.45 2.05 -6.01
C PHE A 197 -0.75 2.53 -4.59
N ALA A 198 -0.35 3.76 -4.30
CA ALA A 198 -0.72 4.50 -3.11
C ALA A 198 -1.41 5.81 -3.49
N LEU A 199 -2.50 6.14 -2.80
CA LEU A 199 -3.18 7.42 -2.96
C LEU A 199 -2.87 8.30 -1.74
N PHE A 200 -2.40 9.50 -2.00
CA PHE A 200 -2.15 10.54 -1.01
C PHE A 200 -3.08 11.73 -1.24
N ASN A 201 -3.07 12.69 -0.32
CA ASN A 201 -3.92 13.88 -0.41
C ASN A 201 -3.66 14.74 -1.65
N ASP A 202 -2.45 14.69 -2.21
CA ASP A 202 -1.96 15.55 -3.28
C ASP A 202 -1.40 14.78 -4.49
N ARG A 203 -1.23 13.46 -4.40
CA ARG A 203 -0.62 12.64 -5.45
C ARG A 203 -1.09 11.18 -5.45
N ILE A 204 -0.83 10.50 -6.57
CA ILE A 204 -0.87 9.04 -6.70
C ILE A 204 0.54 8.56 -7.02
N GLU A 205 0.97 7.50 -6.35
CA GLU A 205 2.24 6.80 -6.61
C GLU A 205 1.94 5.40 -7.13
N ILE A 206 2.55 5.02 -8.25
CA ILE A 206 2.54 3.64 -8.76
C ILE A 206 3.76 2.93 -8.17
N ILE A 207 3.52 1.81 -7.52
CA ILE A 207 4.50 1.09 -6.72
C ILE A 207 5.10 -0.05 -7.56
N GLU A 208 6.42 -0.10 -7.63
CA GLU A 208 7.17 -1.22 -8.18
C GLU A 208 7.72 -2.07 -7.04
N ASN A 209 7.17 -3.26 -6.86
CA ASN A 209 7.63 -4.22 -5.85
C ASN A 209 8.73 -5.14 -6.40
N CYS A 210 9.94 -4.61 -6.60
CA CYS A 210 11.10 -5.41 -7.00
C CYS A 210 11.99 -5.79 -5.81
N TYR A 211 11.85 -7.01 -5.29
CA TYR A 211 12.66 -7.47 -4.16
C TYR A 211 14.07 -7.92 -4.57
N MET A 212 15.06 -7.50 -3.79
CA MET A 212 16.43 -8.01 -3.82
C MET A 212 16.77 -8.74 -2.53
N ILE A 213 17.55 -9.82 -2.62
CA ILE A 213 18.09 -10.49 -1.44
C ILE A 213 18.93 -9.50 -0.61
N HIS A 214 19.03 -9.75 0.70
CA HIS A 214 19.71 -8.86 1.65
C HIS A 214 21.06 -8.32 1.17
N ALA A 215 21.94 -9.21 0.68
CA ALA A 215 23.29 -8.86 0.22
C ALA A 215 23.31 -7.91 -0.99
N LEU A 216 22.21 -7.81 -1.73
CA LEU A 216 22.07 -7.00 -2.95
C LEU A 216 21.00 -5.92 -2.82
N ARG A 217 20.53 -5.63 -1.61
CA ARG A 217 19.50 -4.60 -1.37
C ARG A 217 19.91 -3.22 -1.89
N ALA A 218 21.21 -2.89 -1.84
CA ALA A 218 21.75 -1.65 -2.40
C ALA A 218 21.64 -1.56 -3.94
N ALA A 219 21.42 -2.68 -4.62
CA ALA A 219 21.21 -2.77 -6.07
C ALA A 219 19.73 -2.93 -6.44
N MET A 220 18.79 -2.65 -5.53
CA MET A 220 17.36 -2.60 -5.87
C MET A 220 17.12 -1.49 -6.90
N PRO A 221 16.34 -1.74 -7.97
CA PRO A 221 16.14 -0.73 -9.00
C PRO A 221 15.33 0.44 -8.45
N PHE A 222 15.75 1.67 -8.76
CA PHE A 222 14.97 2.85 -8.42
C PHE A 222 13.93 3.12 -9.50
N ILE A 223 12.65 2.83 -9.20
CA ILE A 223 11.49 3.12 -10.05
C ILE A 223 10.55 4.07 -9.28
N ASN A 224 10.36 5.27 -9.81
CA ASN A 224 9.47 6.28 -9.24
C ASN A 224 8.49 6.79 -10.31
N ILE A 225 7.21 6.48 -10.11
CA ILE A 225 6.12 6.90 -11.00
C ILE A 225 5.04 7.56 -10.16
N GLU A 226 5.17 8.87 -10.03
CA GLU A 226 4.26 9.73 -9.29
C GLU A 226 3.50 10.68 -10.24
N TYR A 227 2.24 10.96 -9.89
CA TYR A 227 1.42 12.02 -10.47
C TYR A 227 0.80 12.89 -9.38
N LYS A 228 0.99 14.21 -9.46
CA LYS A 228 0.22 15.14 -8.63
C LYS A 228 -1.23 15.15 -9.07
N LEU A 229 -2.17 15.07 -8.13
CA LEU A 229 -3.61 15.10 -8.42
C LEU A 229 -4.04 16.37 -9.16
N SER A 230 -3.31 17.49 -8.97
CA SER A 230 -3.55 18.74 -9.72
C SER A 230 -3.32 18.59 -11.21
N ASP A 231 -2.36 17.77 -11.61
CA ASP A 231 -1.85 17.68 -12.98
C ASP A 231 -2.67 16.67 -13.79
N ILE A 232 -3.29 15.70 -13.10
CA ILE A 232 -4.12 14.65 -13.70
C ILE A 232 -5.60 14.80 -13.36
N LYS A 233 -6.03 15.99 -12.89
CA LYS A 233 -7.37 16.24 -12.37
C LYS A 233 -8.49 15.83 -13.35
N GLU A 234 -8.27 16.03 -14.64
CA GLU A 234 -9.25 15.71 -15.70
C GLU A 234 -9.46 14.20 -15.87
N TYR A 235 -8.52 13.37 -15.42
CA TYR A 235 -8.57 11.91 -15.48
C TYR A 235 -9.03 11.28 -14.15
N LEU A 236 -9.23 12.06 -13.08
CA LEU A 236 -9.68 11.53 -11.80
C LEU A 236 -11.16 11.18 -11.84
N ILE A 237 -11.47 9.91 -11.55
CA ILE A 237 -12.84 9.41 -11.39
C ILE A 237 -13.41 9.86 -10.03
N ILE A 238 -12.52 10.02 -9.04
CA ILE A 238 -12.87 10.46 -7.70
C ILE A 238 -13.29 11.93 -7.73
N LYS A 239 -14.51 12.21 -7.26
CA LYS A 239 -15.01 13.58 -7.17
C LYS A 239 -14.50 14.23 -5.88
N ASN A 240 -13.69 15.28 -6.04
CA ASN A 240 -13.35 16.21 -4.96
C ASN A 240 -14.55 17.08 -4.57
#